data_AF-A0A6M0J8Y4-F1
#
_entry.id   AF-A0A6M0J8Y4-F1
#
_cell.length_a   1.000
_cell.length_b   1.000
_cell.length_c   1.000
_cell.angle_alpha   90.00
_cell.angle_beta   90.00
_cell.angle_gamma   90.00
#
_symmetry.space_group_name_H-M   'P 1'
#
loop_
_entity.id
_entity.type
_entity.pdbx_description
1 polymer ?
#
loop_
_entity_poly.entity_id
_entity_poly.type
_entity_poly.pdbx_seq_one_letter_code
_entity_poly.pdbx_strand_id
1 'polypeptide(L)'
;MTHLFTRNDNSKNTILTVFLSTVFYGGIALSGAIAYRMMGTSEAVKPQPVVVTPVVLQTVTALGRVEPEGEVIQVFPPSSTESARIQQLRVQQGDWVKAGQVLAVLDNYTRRLATVNMALEEVRVAQARLMQVRAGAKQGDLQAQQAAIARLEAELKNAQVEESSEKAMTSDT
;
A
#
# COMPACT_ATOMS: atom_id res chain seq x y z
N MET A 1 50.46 -98.79 91.29
CA MET A 1 51.86 -98.31 91.29
C MET A 1 51.89 -97.06 90.43
N THR A 2 51.74 -95.87 91.01
CA THR A 2 52.77 -95.02 91.65
C THR A 2 53.02 -93.80 90.77
N HIS A 3 52.76 -92.64 91.38
CA HIS A 3 53.02 -91.25 91.03
C HIS A 3 54.07 -90.95 89.95
N LEU A 4 53.89 -89.84 89.23
CA LEU A 4 54.72 -88.64 89.43
C LEU A 4 54.12 -87.41 88.75
N PHE A 5 54.02 -86.35 89.55
CA PHE A 5 53.67 -84.98 89.19
C PHE A 5 54.75 -84.34 88.31
N THR A 6 54.33 -83.56 87.30
CA THR A 6 55.04 -82.36 86.86
C THR A 6 54.02 -81.24 86.62
N ARG A 7 53.78 -80.47 87.69
CA ARG A 7 53.15 -79.15 87.63
C ARG A 7 54.20 -78.18 87.08
N ASN A 8 54.02 -77.74 85.84
CA ASN A 8 54.81 -76.66 85.23
C ASN A 8 53.88 -75.47 84.91
N ASP A 9 54.32 -74.29 85.33
CA ASP A 9 53.54 -73.09 85.62
C ASP A 9 53.53 -72.12 84.44
N ASN A 10 52.47 -72.18 83.61
CA ASN A 10 52.32 -71.33 82.40
C ASN A 10 51.13 -70.34 82.51
N SER A 11 50.70 -70.03 83.72
CA SER A 11 49.58 -69.11 84.01
C SER A 11 49.78 -67.67 83.49
N LYS A 12 51.04 -67.25 83.28
CA LYS A 12 51.39 -65.91 82.79
C LYS A 12 51.04 -65.68 81.32
N ASN A 13 51.11 -66.70 80.46
CA ASN A 13 50.80 -66.55 79.03
C ASN A 13 49.30 -66.58 78.74
N THR A 14 48.50 -67.30 79.54
CA THR A 14 47.04 -67.31 79.41
C THR A 14 46.44 -65.95 79.77
N ILE A 15 46.96 -65.30 80.80
CA ILE A 15 46.58 -63.93 81.17
C ILE A 15 46.97 -62.96 80.05
N LEU A 16 48.18 -63.08 79.49
CA LEU A 16 48.64 -62.24 78.38
C LEU A 16 47.77 -62.39 77.12
N THR A 17 47.32 -63.60 76.77
CA THR A 17 46.44 -63.83 75.61
C THR A 17 45.04 -63.26 75.79
N VAL A 18 44.48 -63.29 77.02
CA VAL A 18 43.17 -62.69 77.32
C VAL A 18 43.25 -61.16 77.27
N PHE A 19 44.35 -60.56 77.73
CA PHE A 19 44.56 -59.12 77.57
C PHE A 19 44.69 -58.72 76.09
N LEU A 20 45.43 -59.48 75.28
CA LEU A 20 45.58 -59.21 73.85
C LEU A 20 44.26 -59.31 73.07
N SER A 21 43.44 -60.33 73.34
CA SER A 21 42.14 -60.48 72.67
C SER A 21 41.17 -59.35 73.05
N THR A 22 41.18 -58.92 74.31
CA THR A 22 40.31 -57.85 74.80
C THR A 22 40.65 -56.50 74.17
N VAL A 23 41.95 -56.20 74.01
CA VAL A 23 42.40 -55.00 73.30
C VAL A 23 42.05 -55.05 71.81
N PHE A 24 42.14 -56.23 71.18
CA PHE A 24 41.82 -56.40 69.77
C PHE A 24 40.32 -56.20 69.47
N TYR A 25 39.43 -56.81 70.26
CA TYR A 25 37.98 -56.59 70.13
C TYR A 25 37.57 -55.15 70.48
N GLY A 26 38.23 -54.53 71.46
CA GLY A 26 38.04 -53.11 71.78
C GLY A 26 38.40 -52.18 70.61
N GLY A 27 39.48 -52.48 69.88
CA GLY A 27 39.89 -51.72 68.70
C GLY A 27 38.90 -51.83 67.53
N ILE A 28 38.31 -53.01 67.31
CA ILE A 28 37.29 -53.23 66.28
C ILE A 28 36.00 -52.46 66.63
N ALA A 29 35.59 -52.47 67.90
CA ALA A 29 34.41 -51.71 68.33
C ALA A 29 34.60 -50.19 68.18
N LEU A 30 35.79 -49.66 68.53
CA LEU A 30 36.08 -48.24 68.39
C LEU A 30 36.16 -47.79 66.94
N SER A 31 36.83 -48.57 66.08
CA SER A 31 36.94 -48.25 64.65
C SER A 31 35.59 -48.30 63.93
N GLY A 32 34.73 -49.26 64.30
CA GLY A 32 33.34 -49.32 63.82
C GLY A 32 32.53 -48.07 64.20
N ALA A 33 32.67 -47.57 65.43
CA ALA A 33 31.98 -46.36 65.88
C ALA A 33 32.45 -45.09 65.14
N ILE A 34 33.75 -44.98 64.85
CA ILE A 34 34.32 -43.86 64.09
C ILE A 34 33.85 -43.92 62.63
N ALA A 35 33.89 -45.10 62.00
CA ALA A 35 33.39 -45.29 60.64
C ALA A 35 31.91 -44.95 60.52
N TYR A 36 31.09 -45.35 61.51
CA TYR A 36 29.66 -45.02 61.54
C TYR A 36 29.41 -43.51 61.66
N ARG A 37 30.21 -42.78 62.44
CA ARG A 37 30.11 -41.32 62.55
C ARG A 37 30.55 -40.59 61.27
N MET A 38 31.53 -41.14 60.55
CA MET A 38 32.06 -40.55 59.30
C MET A 38 31.15 -40.82 58.09
N MET A 39 30.40 -41.92 58.11
CA MET A 39 29.44 -42.29 57.06
C MET A 39 28.08 -41.59 57.21
N GLY A 40 27.82 -40.96 58.36
CA GLY A 40 26.58 -40.23 58.67
C GLY A 40 26.54 -38.75 58.26
N THR A 41 27.62 -38.19 57.69
CA THR A 41 27.68 -36.78 57.26
C THR A 41 27.86 -36.67 55.75
N SER A 42 26.92 -37.23 54.99
CA SER A 42 26.68 -36.77 53.62
C SER A 42 25.48 -35.83 53.68
N GLU A 43 25.76 -34.54 53.88
CA GLU A 43 24.73 -33.53 53.61
C GLU A 43 24.45 -33.58 52.12
N ALA A 44 23.31 -34.18 51.76
CA ALA A 44 22.78 -34.10 50.42
C ALA A 44 22.73 -32.63 50.02
N VAL A 45 23.54 -32.24 49.03
CA VAL A 45 23.48 -30.92 48.39
C VAL A 45 22.08 -30.80 47.82
N LYS A 46 21.17 -30.17 48.57
CA LYS A 46 19.84 -29.83 48.08
C LYS A 46 20.07 -28.97 46.83
N PRO A 47 19.51 -29.34 45.66
CA PRO A 47 19.61 -28.50 44.48
C PRO A 47 19.04 -27.13 44.85
N GLN A 48 19.91 -26.12 44.86
CA GLN A 48 19.47 -24.75 45.06
C GLN A 48 18.54 -24.43 43.89
N PRO A 49 17.35 -23.87 44.16
CA PRO A 49 16.45 -23.49 43.09
C PRO A 49 17.20 -22.49 42.20
N VAL A 50 17.33 -22.81 40.91
CA VAL A 50 17.75 -21.84 39.90
C VAL A 50 16.74 -20.71 39.99
N VAL A 51 17.18 -19.55 40.50
CA VAL A 51 16.37 -18.35 40.53
C VAL A 51 16.17 -17.94 39.08
N VAL A 52 15.04 -18.34 38.51
CA VAL A 52 14.60 -17.86 37.21
C VAL A 52 14.22 -16.41 37.46
N THR A 53 15.14 -15.48 37.24
CA THR A 53 14.84 -14.05 37.32
C THR A 53 13.76 -13.77 36.29
N PRO A 54 12.54 -13.38 36.70
CA PRO A 54 11.49 -13.11 35.74
C PRO A 54 11.94 -11.96 34.85
N VAL A 55 11.91 -12.15 33.53
CA VAL A 55 12.05 -11.03 32.59
C VAL A 55 10.85 -10.12 32.84
N VAL A 56 11.07 -9.02 33.54
CA VAL A 56 10.05 -8.01 33.77
C VAL A 56 9.87 -7.24 32.47
N LEU A 57 8.81 -7.56 31.74
CA LEU A 57 8.41 -6.80 30.55
C LEU A 57 7.96 -5.40 30.98
N GLN A 58 8.86 -4.43 30.86
CA GLN A 58 8.52 -3.02 31.03
C GLN A 58 7.66 -2.61 29.84
N THR A 59 6.35 -2.48 30.07
CA THR A 59 5.38 -2.13 29.03
C THR A 59 5.03 -0.65 29.17
N VAL A 60 5.26 0.13 28.12
CA VAL A 60 4.84 1.54 28.06
C VAL A 60 3.49 1.58 27.36
N THR A 61 2.47 2.10 28.05
CA THR A 61 1.14 2.31 27.48
C THR A 61 1.00 3.77 27.06
N ALA A 62 0.58 3.99 25.82
CA ALA A 62 0.21 5.32 25.33
C ALA A 62 -1.17 5.25 24.66
N LEU A 63 -1.98 6.27 24.87
CA LEU A 63 -3.23 6.43 24.15
C LEU A 63 -2.92 7.06 22.78
N GLY A 64 -3.33 6.38 21.71
CA GLY A 64 -3.24 6.88 20.35
C GLY A 64 -4.62 6.93 19.69
N ARG A 65 -4.71 7.65 18.57
CA ARG A 65 -5.87 7.64 17.69
C ARG A 65 -5.47 7.01 16.36
N VAL A 66 -6.37 6.24 15.77
CA VAL A 66 -6.19 5.73 14.41
C VAL A 66 -6.63 6.81 13.44
N GLU A 67 -5.76 7.12 12.49
CA GLU A 67 -6.04 8.01 11.38
C GLU A 67 -5.90 7.23 10.06
N PRO A 68 -6.70 7.57 9.04
CA PRO A 68 -6.52 6.99 7.72
C PRO A 68 -5.12 7.33 7.17
N GLU A 69 -4.51 6.40 6.43
CA GLU A 69 -3.22 6.63 5.77
C GLU A 69 -3.31 7.79 4.75
N GLY A 70 -4.49 8.00 4.18
CA GLY A 70 -4.80 9.10 3.27
C GLY A 70 -5.81 10.09 3.83
N GLU A 71 -6.21 11.04 2.99
CA GLU A 71 -7.15 12.11 3.37
C GLU A 71 -8.61 11.68 3.26
N VAL A 72 -9.48 12.35 4.04
CA VAL A 72 -10.93 12.22 3.89
C VAL A 72 -11.38 13.08 2.70
N ILE A 73 -11.77 12.43 1.61
CA ILE A 73 -12.27 13.12 0.41
C ILE A 73 -13.76 13.42 0.59
N GLN A 74 -14.09 14.72 0.66
CA GLN A 74 -15.48 15.18 0.64
C GLN A 74 -15.95 15.36 -0.80
N VAL A 75 -17.01 14.66 -1.18
CA VAL A 75 -17.57 14.72 -2.52
C VAL A 75 -18.78 15.67 -2.53
N PHE A 76 -18.74 16.65 -3.43
CA PHE A 76 -19.81 17.62 -3.61
C PHE A 76 -20.46 17.48 -4.99
N PRO A 77 -21.74 17.84 -5.15
CA PRO A 77 -22.32 18.03 -6.48
C PRO A 77 -21.50 19.07 -7.27
N PRO A 78 -21.44 18.98 -8.62
CA PRO A 78 -20.81 20.00 -9.43
C PRO A 78 -21.41 21.38 -9.11
N SER A 79 -20.57 22.40 -8.98
CA SER A 79 -20.96 23.78 -8.74
C SER A 79 -21.64 24.36 -9.99
N SER A 80 -22.92 24.04 -10.20
CA SER A 80 -23.76 24.70 -11.19
C SER A 80 -24.58 25.82 -10.56
N THR A 81 -24.90 26.84 -11.34
CA THR A 81 -25.90 27.87 -11.00
C THR A 81 -27.28 27.28 -10.75
N GLU A 82 -27.57 26.09 -11.27
CA GLU A 82 -28.79 25.34 -11.00
C GLU A 82 -28.64 24.48 -9.74
N SER A 83 -29.63 24.52 -8.85
CA SER A 83 -29.72 23.59 -7.73
C SER A 83 -29.86 22.16 -8.26
N ALA A 84 -28.93 21.28 -7.90
CA ALA A 84 -28.95 19.89 -8.32
C ALA A 84 -29.26 18.99 -7.10
N ARG A 85 -30.25 18.12 -7.23
CA ARG A 85 -30.59 17.12 -6.21
C ARG A 85 -30.18 15.73 -6.66
N ILE A 86 -29.89 14.85 -5.71
CA ILE A 86 -29.64 13.44 -6.01
C ILE A 86 -30.97 12.82 -6.47
N GLN A 87 -31.03 12.37 -7.71
CA GLN A 87 -32.14 11.61 -8.25
C GLN A 87 -31.94 10.11 -7.98
N GLN A 88 -30.70 9.63 -8.11
CA GLN A 88 -30.34 8.24 -7.87
C GLN A 88 -28.96 8.15 -7.21
N LEU A 89 -28.85 7.41 -6.11
CA LEU A 89 -27.56 7.03 -5.52
C LEU A 89 -27.19 5.62 -5.98
N ARG A 90 -25.95 5.43 -6.44
CA ARG A 90 -25.45 4.17 -7.03
C ARG A 90 -24.47 3.41 -6.12
N VAL A 91 -24.28 3.89 -4.90
CA VAL A 91 -23.38 3.32 -3.90
C VAL A 91 -24.08 3.25 -2.56
N GLN A 92 -23.61 2.36 -1.69
CA GLN A 92 -24.06 2.21 -0.33
C GLN A 92 -22.95 2.57 0.65
N GLN A 93 -23.34 2.82 1.90
CA GLN A 93 -22.37 3.07 2.96
C GLN A 93 -21.48 1.85 3.18
N GLY A 94 -20.16 2.07 3.19
CA GLY A 94 -19.16 1.01 3.35
C GLY A 94 -18.65 0.42 2.03
N ASP A 95 -19.18 0.84 0.89
CA ASP A 95 -18.70 0.39 -0.42
C ASP A 95 -17.30 0.95 -0.73
N TRP A 96 -16.46 0.09 -1.31
CA TRP A 96 -15.19 0.50 -1.91
C TRP A 96 -15.43 1.12 -3.29
N VAL A 97 -14.93 2.34 -3.50
CA VAL A 97 -15.10 3.08 -4.76
C VAL A 97 -13.77 3.38 -5.42
N LYS A 98 -13.76 3.46 -6.76
CA LYS A 98 -12.58 3.82 -7.56
C LYS A 98 -12.67 5.26 -8.07
N ALA A 99 -11.52 5.85 -8.38
CA ALA A 99 -11.48 7.16 -9.04
C ALA A 99 -12.26 7.13 -10.37
N GLY A 100 -13.11 8.13 -10.59
CA GLY A 100 -13.97 8.23 -11.78
C GLY A 100 -15.25 7.40 -11.74
N GLN A 101 -15.49 6.63 -10.68
CA GLN A 101 -16.74 5.88 -10.52
C GLN A 101 -17.93 6.84 -10.32
N VAL A 102 -19.04 6.57 -11.02
CA VAL A 102 -20.27 7.33 -10.87
C VAL A 102 -20.97 6.95 -9.56
N LEU A 103 -20.98 7.87 -8.60
CA LEU A 103 -21.61 7.67 -7.28
C LEU A 103 -23.10 7.97 -7.29
N ALA A 104 -23.53 8.99 -8.04
CA ALA A 104 -24.92 9.44 -8.08
C ALA A 104 -25.28 10.03 -9.45
N VAL A 105 -26.57 10.00 -9.77
CA VAL A 105 -27.18 10.73 -10.89
C VAL A 105 -28.03 11.86 -10.30
N LEU A 106 -27.85 13.05 -10.85
CA LEU A 106 -28.58 14.26 -10.42
C LEU A 106 -29.82 14.47 -11.30
N ASP A 107 -30.85 15.08 -10.74
CA ASP A 107 -32.14 15.34 -11.40
C ASP A 107 -32.04 16.18 -12.68
N ASN A 108 -31.11 17.14 -12.71
CA ASN A 108 -30.85 17.99 -13.87
C ASN A 108 -30.04 17.31 -15.00
N TYR A 109 -29.66 16.05 -14.86
CA TYR A 109 -28.88 15.32 -15.88
C TYR A 109 -29.57 15.33 -17.25
N THR A 110 -30.86 14.97 -17.29
CA THR A 110 -31.63 14.89 -18.54
C THR A 110 -31.75 16.25 -19.23
N ARG A 111 -31.98 17.32 -18.45
CA ARG A 111 -32.05 18.68 -18.99
C ARG A 111 -30.72 19.13 -19.57
N ARG A 112 -29.62 18.86 -18.86
CA ARG A 112 -28.26 19.19 -19.35
C ARG A 112 -27.93 18.42 -20.62
N LEU A 113 -28.30 17.15 -20.69
CA LEU A 113 -28.12 16.33 -21.89
C LEU A 113 -28.90 16.92 -23.08
N ALA A 114 -30.14 17.34 -22.87
CA ALA A 114 -30.95 17.99 -23.90
C ALA A 114 -30.31 19.31 -24.37
N THR A 115 -29.80 20.14 -23.46
CA THR A 115 -29.09 21.39 -23.81
C THR A 115 -27.84 21.11 -24.65
N VAL A 116 -27.05 20.09 -24.28
CA VAL A 116 -25.87 19.68 -25.06
C VAL A 116 -26.28 19.24 -26.46
N ASN A 117 -27.31 18.40 -26.59
CA ASN A 117 -27.80 17.95 -27.88
C ASN A 117 -28.29 19.11 -28.75
N MET A 118 -29.05 20.04 -28.18
CA MET A 118 -29.52 21.23 -28.89
C MET A 118 -28.34 22.07 -29.41
N ALA A 119 -27.32 22.32 -28.58
CA ALA A 119 -26.13 23.06 -28.98
C ALA A 119 -25.34 22.35 -30.10
N LEU A 120 -25.26 21.02 -30.07
CA LEU A 120 -24.63 20.24 -31.13
C LEU A 120 -25.37 20.37 -32.47
N GLU A 121 -26.70 20.38 -32.44
CA GLU A 121 -27.52 20.59 -33.64
C GLU A 121 -27.36 22.01 -34.19
N GLU A 122 -27.31 23.01 -33.33
CA GLU A 122 -27.03 24.40 -33.74
C GLU A 122 -25.67 24.54 -34.42
N VAL A 123 -24.63 23.89 -33.89
CA VAL A 123 -23.32 23.83 -34.53
C VAL A 123 -23.40 23.18 -35.91
N ARG A 124 -24.15 22.09 -36.06
CA ARG A 124 -24.35 21.43 -37.37
C ARG A 124 -25.04 22.35 -38.38
N VAL A 125 -26.09 23.06 -37.97
CA VAL A 125 -26.79 24.04 -38.82
C VAL A 125 -25.86 25.20 -39.21
N ALA A 126 -25.08 25.72 -38.26
CA ALA A 126 -24.12 26.79 -38.52
C ALA A 126 -23.03 26.35 -39.50
N GLN A 127 -22.53 25.12 -39.38
CA GLN A 127 -21.57 24.53 -40.33
C GLN A 127 -22.19 24.38 -41.72
N ALA A 128 -23.43 23.90 -41.83
CA ALA A 128 -24.14 23.79 -43.10
C ALA A 128 -24.32 25.16 -43.78
N ARG A 129 -24.73 26.18 -43.01
CA ARG A 129 -24.83 27.56 -43.49
C ARG A 129 -23.48 28.10 -43.95
N LEU A 130 -22.41 27.83 -43.19
CA LEU A 130 -21.06 28.24 -43.56
C LEU A 130 -20.64 27.59 -44.89
N MET A 131 -20.94 26.31 -45.10
CA MET A 131 -20.69 25.64 -46.39
C MET A 131 -21.51 26.26 -47.52
N GLN A 132 -22.79 26.53 -47.29
CA GLN A 132 -23.66 27.16 -48.28
C GLN A 132 -23.18 28.57 -48.66
N VAL A 133 -22.82 29.39 -47.67
CA VAL A 133 -22.27 30.73 -47.91
C VAL A 133 -20.93 30.65 -48.63
N ARG A 134 -20.03 29.73 -48.24
CA ARG A 134 -18.76 29.55 -48.95
C ARG A 134 -18.92 29.10 -50.39
N ALA A 135 -19.90 28.23 -50.66
CA ALA A 135 -20.22 27.79 -52.01
C ALA A 135 -20.84 28.92 -52.84
N GLY A 136 -21.83 29.64 -52.28
CA GLY A 136 -22.55 30.71 -52.97
C GLY A 136 -21.74 32.00 -53.15
N ALA A 137 -21.11 32.49 -52.09
CA ALA A 137 -20.34 33.74 -52.11
C ALA A 137 -19.17 33.63 -53.09
N LYS A 138 -18.39 32.55 -53.05
CA LYS A 138 -17.26 32.38 -53.97
C LYS A 138 -17.71 32.21 -55.42
N GLN A 139 -18.82 31.51 -55.67
CA GLN A 139 -19.30 31.29 -57.03
C GLN A 139 -19.87 32.58 -57.65
N GLY A 140 -20.69 33.32 -56.91
CA GLY A 140 -21.24 34.60 -57.37
C GLY A 140 -20.17 35.66 -57.59
N ASP A 141 -19.22 35.79 -56.65
CA ASP A 141 -18.14 36.77 -56.76
C ASP A 141 -17.18 36.45 -57.93
N LEU A 142 -16.89 35.17 -58.19
CA LEU A 142 -16.08 34.77 -59.35
C LEU A 142 -16.78 35.08 -60.67
N GLN A 143 -18.07 34.76 -60.78
CA GLN A 143 -18.85 35.04 -61.99
C GLN A 143 -18.97 36.54 -62.26
N ALA A 144 -19.19 37.35 -61.22
CA ALA A 144 -19.25 38.80 -61.34
C ALA A 144 -17.91 39.38 -61.82
N GLN A 145 -16.78 38.90 -61.29
CA GLN A 145 -15.45 39.32 -61.74
C GLN A 145 -15.16 38.88 -63.18
N GLN A 146 -15.54 37.67 -63.58
CA GLN A 146 -15.39 37.20 -64.95
C GLN A 146 -16.23 38.02 -65.94
N ALA A 147 -17.45 38.39 -65.58
CA ALA A 147 -18.28 39.28 -66.38
C ALA A 147 -17.67 40.69 -66.50
N ALA A 148 -17.06 41.20 -65.42
CA ALA A 148 -16.36 42.48 -65.44
C ALA A 148 -15.13 42.44 -66.36
N ILE A 149 -14.33 41.37 -66.29
CA ILE A 149 -13.18 41.16 -67.18
C ILE A 149 -13.63 41.08 -68.64
N ALA A 150 -14.65 40.27 -68.96
CA ALA A 150 -15.17 40.14 -70.33
C ALA A 150 -15.69 41.48 -70.90
N ARG A 151 -16.32 42.31 -70.04
CA ARG A 151 -16.75 43.66 -70.44
C ARG A 151 -15.55 44.55 -70.76
N LEU A 152 -14.54 44.57 -69.89
CA LEU A 152 -13.32 45.36 -70.08
C LEU A 152 -12.54 44.92 -71.32
N GLU A 153 -12.50 43.62 -71.62
CA GLU A 153 -11.88 43.08 -72.84
C GLU A 153 -12.62 43.54 -74.10
N ALA A 154 -13.96 43.58 -74.07
CA ALA A 154 -14.77 44.09 -75.17
C ALA A 154 -14.55 45.61 -75.37
N GLU A 155 -14.51 46.38 -74.28
CA GLU A 155 -14.19 47.81 -74.31
C GLU A 155 -12.80 48.06 -74.91
N LEU A 156 -11.79 47.29 -74.47
CA LEU A 156 -10.43 47.37 -75.00
C LEU A 156 -10.37 47.06 -76.49
N LYS A 157 -11.06 46.01 -76.93
CA LYS A 157 -11.11 45.63 -78.35
C LYS A 157 -11.75 46.73 -79.20
N ASN A 158 -12.84 47.33 -78.73
CA ASN A 158 -13.49 48.44 -79.42
C ASN A 158 -12.54 49.64 -79.53
N ALA A 159 -11.88 50.02 -78.44
CA ALA A 159 -10.91 51.12 -78.44
C ALA A 159 -9.71 50.85 -79.39
N GLN A 160 -9.23 49.61 -79.48
CA GLN A 160 -8.17 49.24 -80.42
C GLN A 160 -8.63 49.30 -81.88
N VAL A 161 -9.87 48.89 -82.15
CA VAL A 161 -10.47 49.02 -83.49
C VAL A 161 -10.57 50.49 -83.87
N GLU A 162 -11.03 51.35 -82.97
CA GLU A 162 -11.09 52.79 -83.16
C GLU A 162 -9.69 53.38 -83.43
N GLU A 163 -8.68 53.05 -82.62
CA GLU A 163 -7.30 53.52 -82.82
C GLU A 163 -6.71 53.05 -84.17
N SER A 164 -6.94 51.79 -84.55
CA SER A 164 -6.46 51.25 -85.83
C SER A 164 -7.15 51.90 -87.04
N SER A 165 -8.42 52.27 -86.89
CA SER A 165 -9.19 52.99 -87.90
C SER A 165 -8.68 54.43 -88.07
N GLU A 166 -8.36 55.09 -86.96
CA GLU A 166 -7.80 56.45 -86.96
C GLU A 166 -6.41 56.50 -87.61
N LYS A 167 -5.54 55.51 -87.33
CA LYS A 167 -4.22 55.39 -87.97
C LYS A 167 -4.31 55.08 -89.46
N ALA A 168 -5.28 54.27 -89.90
CA ALA A 168 -5.47 53.97 -91.33
C ALA A 168 -5.97 55.18 -92.13
N MET A 169 -6.75 56.08 -91.52
CA MET A 169 -7.22 57.32 -92.15
C MET A 169 -6.14 58.41 -92.26
N THR A 170 -5.08 58.34 -91.47
CA THR A 170 -3.99 59.34 -91.46
C THR A 170 -2.79 58.97 -92.33
N SER A 171 -2.73 57.77 -92.92
CA SER A 171 -1.61 57.34 -93.78
C SER A 171 -1.86 57.45 -95.29
N ASP A 172 -3.04 57.89 -95.73
CA ASP A 172 -3.44 57.99 -97.16
C ASP A 172 -3.40 59.43 -97.72
N THR A 173 -2.67 60.33 -97.03
CA THR A 173 -2.35 61.71 -97.46
C THR A 173 -0.85 61.94 -97.43
#